data_AF-X0SY95-F1
#
_entry.id   AF-X0SY95-F1
#
_cell.length_a   1.000
_cell.length_b   1.000
_cell.length_c   1.000
_cell.angle_alpha   90.00
_cell.angle_beta   90.00
_cell.angle_gamma   90.00
#
_symmetry.space_group_name_H-M   'P 1'
#
loop_
_entity.id
_entity.type
_entity.pdbx_description
1 polymer ?
#
loop_
_entity_poly.entity_id
_entity_poly.type
_entity_poly.pdbx_seq_one_letter_code
_entity_poly.pdbx_strand_id
1 'polypeptide(L)'
;ASDTDVRTGKLYDYFKRSWQYALSKDALAAFKPFVVGEAGMNDGAQHPRGNHNIDTIYYGIFMADYAVQAVNAGSAAVLAWMLDDNSHLGFFWGLWTNKEKGMKLRPWFCPWSLLCRSFTPGSKIIRTNPISKDVRVLAAYCDHKDTSGIQSWSFCLVNQANKATTVRLHVPAGPHLIMRRYVYSKTSIKTDANGFPAPLDNRGYDLNKGADVPCEANSIVILTSIEAAHTAN
;
A
#
# COMPACT_ATOMS: atom_id res chain seq x y z
N ALA A 1 -15.14 -1.18 3.15
CA ALA A 1 -15.52 -1.62 1.77
C ALA A 1 -15.66 -3.14 1.75
N SER A 2 -16.41 -3.69 0.79
CA SER A 2 -16.42 -5.15 0.58
C SER A 2 -15.23 -5.60 -0.28
N ASP A 3 -14.84 -6.86 -0.17
CA ASP A 3 -13.85 -7.53 -1.02
C ASP A 3 -14.27 -7.49 -2.47
N THR A 4 -15.57 -7.67 -2.72
CA THR A 4 -16.10 -7.58 -4.08
C THR A 4 -15.80 -6.21 -4.69
N ASP A 5 -15.97 -5.12 -3.93
CA ASP A 5 -15.67 -3.76 -4.43
C ASP A 5 -14.19 -3.55 -4.71
N VAL A 6 -13.32 -4.07 -3.83
CA VAL A 6 -11.86 -3.92 -3.97
C VAL A 6 -11.34 -4.80 -5.10
N ARG A 7 -11.66 -6.09 -5.13
CA ARG A 7 -11.21 -7.02 -6.18
C ARG A 7 -11.63 -6.57 -7.57
N THR A 8 -12.88 -6.13 -7.73
CA THR A 8 -13.39 -5.71 -9.05
C THR A 8 -12.92 -4.33 -9.48
N GLY A 9 -12.17 -3.60 -8.64
CA GLY A 9 -11.66 -2.27 -8.97
C GLY A 9 -12.67 -1.14 -8.79
N LYS A 10 -13.88 -1.45 -8.28
CA LYS A 10 -14.97 -0.47 -8.13
C LYS A 10 -14.62 0.65 -7.15
N LEU A 11 -13.68 0.40 -6.23
CA LEU A 11 -13.26 1.40 -5.26
C LEU A 11 -12.54 2.58 -5.94
N TYR A 12 -11.75 2.33 -6.98
CA TYR A 12 -11.16 3.38 -7.81
C TYR A 12 -12.25 4.29 -8.40
N ASP A 13 -13.26 3.71 -9.04
CA ASP A 13 -14.34 4.47 -9.67
C ASP A 13 -15.19 5.21 -8.63
N TYR A 14 -15.44 4.60 -7.47
CA TYR A 14 -16.13 5.24 -6.37
C TYR A 14 -15.42 6.51 -5.93
N PHE A 15 -14.13 6.43 -5.61
CA PHE A 15 -13.38 7.61 -5.17
C PHE A 15 -13.22 8.66 -6.25
N LYS A 16 -13.00 8.23 -7.49
CA LYS A 16 -12.90 9.15 -8.62
C LYS A 16 -14.20 9.92 -8.82
N ARG A 17 -15.36 9.26 -8.78
CA ARG A 17 -16.68 9.92 -8.87
C ARG A 17 -16.92 10.86 -7.71
N SER A 18 -16.60 10.45 -6.48
CA SER A 18 -16.73 11.29 -5.29
C SER A 18 -15.88 12.55 -5.40
N TRP A 19 -14.65 12.42 -5.91
CA TRP A 19 -13.78 13.58 -6.10
C TRP A 19 -14.23 14.50 -7.24
N GLN A 20 -14.64 13.92 -8.37
CA GLN A 20 -15.22 14.67 -9.48
C GLN A 20 -16.49 15.43 -9.07
N TYR A 21 -17.32 14.84 -8.21
CA TYR A 21 -18.47 15.52 -7.64
C TYR A 21 -18.04 16.78 -6.88
N ALA A 22 -17.09 16.67 -5.94
CA ALA A 22 -16.59 17.83 -5.19
C ALA A 22 -16.02 18.91 -6.12
N LEU A 23 -15.17 18.54 -7.09
CA LEU A 23 -14.62 19.45 -8.09
C LEU A 23 -15.69 20.16 -8.93
N SER A 24 -16.83 19.51 -9.18
CA SER A 24 -17.94 20.10 -9.93
C SER A 24 -18.82 21.05 -9.10
N LYS A 25 -18.71 21.03 -7.76
CA LYS A 25 -19.58 21.77 -6.83
C LYS A 25 -18.86 22.89 -6.09
N ASP A 26 -17.55 22.80 -5.92
CA ASP A 26 -16.73 23.80 -5.23
C ASP A 26 -15.54 24.20 -6.12
N ALA A 27 -15.55 25.45 -6.59
CA ALA A 27 -14.48 26.00 -7.43
C ALA A 27 -13.11 26.01 -6.71
N LEU A 28 -13.10 25.98 -5.37
CA LEU A 28 -11.89 25.90 -4.57
C LEU A 28 -11.45 24.47 -4.25
N ALA A 29 -12.24 23.45 -4.62
CA ALA A 29 -11.89 22.05 -4.34
C ALA A 29 -10.56 21.64 -4.98
N ALA A 30 -10.21 22.19 -6.14
CA ALA A 30 -8.93 21.91 -6.81
C ALA A 30 -7.70 22.28 -5.95
N PHE A 31 -7.85 23.14 -4.94
CA PHE A 31 -6.79 23.56 -4.02
C PHE A 31 -6.85 22.83 -2.67
N LYS A 32 -7.75 21.86 -2.50
CA LYS A 32 -7.92 21.08 -1.27
C LYS A 32 -7.50 19.63 -1.51
N PRO A 33 -6.87 18.97 -0.52
CA PRO A 33 -6.57 17.55 -0.63
C PRO A 33 -7.86 16.72 -0.54
N PHE A 34 -7.98 15.72 -1.41
CA PHE A 34 -8.98 14.67 -1.26
C PHE A 34 -8.45 13.57 -0.33
N VAL A 35 -9.09 13.39 0.83
CA VAL A 35 -8.64 12.43 1.86
C VAL A 35 -9.69 11.34 2.07
N VAL A 36 -9.25 10.09 2.05
CA VAL A 36 -10.06 8.96 2.53
C VAL A 36 -9.86 8.85 4.04
N GLY A 37 -10.85 9.35 4.80
CA GLY A 37 -10.77 9.47 6.25
C GLY A 37 -10.87 8.14 7.03
N GLU A 38 -11.36 7.08 6.40
CA GLU A 38 -11.43 5.75 7.01
C GLU A 38 -11.39 4.65 5.94
N ALA A 39 -10.52 3.67 6.12
CA ALA A 39 -10.35 2.51 5.25
C ALA A 39 -10.35 1.21 6.08
N GLY A 40 -11.12 0.22 5.64
CA GLY A 40 -11.25 -1.06 6.31
C GLY A 40 -12.09 -2.06 5.51
N MET A 41 -11.98 -3.34 5.85
CA MET A 41 -12.78 -4.42 5.27
C MET A 41 -14.06 -4.61 6.07
N ASN A 42 -15.20 -4.70 5.37
CA ASN A 42 -16.48 -5.01 6.00
C ASN A 42 -16.80 -6.51 5.99
N ASP A 43 -16.23 -7.29 5.06
CA ASP A 43 -16.38 -8.75 5.09
C ASP A 43 -15.69 -9.32 6.33
N GLY A 44 -16.41 -10.17 7.06
CA GLY A 44 -15.95 -10.72 8.34
C GLY A 44 -16.02 -9.73 9.51
N ALA A 45 -16.55 -8.51 9.31
CA ALA A 45 -16.77 -7.57 10.40
C ALA A 45 -17.82 -8.07 11.39
N GLN A 46 -17.49 -8.03 12.67
CA GLN A 46 -18.38 -8.22 13.80
C GLN A 46 -18.51 -6.88 14.53
N HIS A 47 -19.38 -6.00 14.06
CA HIS A 47 -19.57 -4.68 14.66
C HIS A 47 -20.13 -4.78 16.09
N PRO A 48 -19.65 -3.95 17.04
CA PRO A 48 -18.55 -2.99 16.93
C PRO A 48 -17.16 -3.58 17.23
N ARG A 49 -17.06 -4.91 17.45
CA ARG A 49 -15.96 -5.59 18.14
C ARG A 49 -14.71 -5.82 17.29
N GLY A 50 -14.81 -6.17 16.02
CA GLY A 50 -13.62 -6.53 15.25
C GLY A 50 -13.88 -7.04 13.85
N ASN A 51 -12.85 -7.56 13.20
CA ASN A 51 -12.97 -8.29 11.94
C ASN A 51 -12.27 -9.65 12.02
N HIS A 52 -12.98 -10.73 11.69
CA HIS A 52 -12.44 -12.09 11.73
C HIS A 52 -11.31 -12.35 10.71
N ASN A 53 -11.17 -11.48 9.71
CA ASN A 53 -10.08 -11.53 8.75
C ASN A 53 -8.81 -10.80 9.22
N ILE A 54 -8.84 -10.06 10.35
CA ILE A 54 -7.77 -9.11 10.74
C ILE A 54 -6.36 -9.75 10.86
N ASP A 55 -6.30 -11.04 11.20
CA ASP A 55 -5.06 -11.81 11.35
C ASP A 55 -4.61 -12.55 10.07
N THR A 56 -5.34 -12.38 8.96
CA THR A 56 -5.06 -13.09 7.72
C THR A 56 -4.11 -12.28 6.83
N ILE A 57 -3.31 -13.00 6.03
CA ILE A 57 -2.54 -12.40 4.93
C ILE A 57 -3.47 -11.69 3.94
N TYR A 58 -4.64 -12.27 3.72
CA TYR A 58 -5.66 -11.73 2.83
C TYR A 58 -6.12 -10.32 3.23
N TYR A 59 -6.30 -10.03 4.52
CA TYR A 59 -6.65 -8.68 4.97
C TYR A 59 -5.57 -7.65 4.63
N GLY A 60 -4.29 -8.01 4.75
CA GLY A 60 -3.19 -7.13 4.32
C GLY A 60 -3.17 -6.86 2.82
N ILE A 61 -3.45 -7.87 2.00
CA ILE A 61 -3.58 -7.73 0.53
C ILE A 61 -4.74 -6.81 0.18
N PHE A 62 -5.90 -7.03 0.79
CA PHE A 62 -7.07 -6.18 0.63
C PHE A 62 -6.77 -4.72 0.98
N MET A 63 -6.15 -4.47 2.13
CA MET A 63 -5.86 -3.10 2.58
C MET A 63 -4.86 -2.39 1.66
N ALA A 64 -3.86 -3.10 1.15
CA ALA A 64 -2.92 -2.52 0.19
C ALA A 64 -3.60 -2.20 -1.15
N ASP A 65 -4.45 -3.09 -1.67
CA ASP A 65 -5.21 -2.86 -2.90
C ASP A 65 -6.19 -1.69 -2.75
N TYR A 66 -6.85 -1.60 -1.60
CA TYR A 66 -7.68 -0.46 -1.24
C TYR A 66 -6.89 0.84 -1.39
N ALA A 67 -5.71 0.92 -0.77
CA ALA A 67 -4.87 2.10 -0.82
C ALA A 67 -4.41 2.41 -2.25
N VAL A 68 -3.97 1.41 -3.01
CA VAL A 68 -3.58 1.57 -4.42
C VAL A 68 -4.72 2.17 -5.25
N GLN A 69 -5.95 1.70 -5.07
CA GLN A 69 -7.11 2.22 -5.79
C GLN A 69 -7.48 3.65 -5.37
N ALA A 70 -7.47 3.94 -4.07
CA ALA A 70 -7.74 5.28 -3.54
C ALA A 70 -6.73 6.31 -4.04
N VAL A 71 -5.44 5.98 -3.97
CA VAL A 71 -4.37 6.88 -4.38
C VAL A 71 -4.36 7.06 -5.90
N ASN A 72 -4.54 5.99 -6.69
CA ASN A 72 -4.68 6.13 -8.15
C ASN A 72 -5.93 6.94 -8.56
N ALA A 73 -6.97 6.97 -7.73
CA ALA A 73 -8.16 7.80 -7.93
C ALA A 73 -7.95 9.28 -7.57
N GLY A 74 -6.78 9.65 -7.04
CA GLY A 74 -6.40 11.03 -6.70
C GLY A 74 -6.45 11.36 -5.21
N SER A 75 -6.59 10.36 -4.33
CA SER A 75 -6.54 10.62 -2.90
C SER A 75 -5.12 11.00 -2.46
N ALA A 76 -5.03 12.08 -1.67
CA ALA A 76 -3.79 12.56 -1.07
C ALA A 76 -3.41 11.78 0.19
N ALA A 77 -4.37 11.15 0.86
CA ALA A 77 -4.14 10.34 2.06
C ALA A 77 -5.26 9.32 2.28
N VAL A 78 -4.89 8.15 2.79
CA VAL A 78 -5.82 7.08 3.18
C VAL A 78 -5.55 6.70 4.63
N LEU A 79 -6.55 6.83 5.49
CA LEU A 79 -6.43 6.55 6.92
C LEU A 79 -7.06 5.18 7.23
N ALA A 80 -6.28 4.23 7.73
CA ALA A 80 -6.79 2.90 8.06
C ALA A 80 -7.49 2.87 9.43
N TRP A 81 -8.60 2.15 9.49
CA TRP A 81 -9.23 1.70 10.73
C TRP A 81 -8.70 0.29 11.10
N MET A 82 -8.14 0.06 12.29
CA MET A 82 -7.71 1.04 13.29
C MET A 82 -6.28 0.78 13.76
N LEU A 83 -5.74 1.72 14.53
CA LEU A 83 -4.35 1.66 14.99
C LEU A 83 -4.10 0.44 15.88
N ASP A 84 -4.91 0.26 16.93
CA ASP A 84 -4.74 -0.82 17.90
C ASP A 84 -6.08 -1.26 18.53
N ASP A 85 -6.06 -2.30 19.35
CA ASP A 85 -7.27 -2.82 20.02
C ASP A 85 -7.54 -2.20 21.40
N ASN A 86 -6.83 -1.13 21.80
CA ASN A 86 -6.91 -0.61 23.18
C ASN A 86 -8.13 0.29 23.42
N SER A 87 -8.85 0.72 22.37
CA SER A 87 -9.99 1.63 22.54
C SER A 87 -11.11 1.03 23.38
N HIS A 88 -11.33 -0.29 23.34
CA HIS A 88 -12.33 -0.99 24.15
C HIS A 88 -11.91 -2.44 24.42
N LEU A 89 -12.32 -2.97 25.58
CA LEU A 89 -12.06 -4.36 25.94
C LEU A 89 -12.67 -5.32 24.91
N GLY A 90 -11.86 -6.29 24.45
CA GLY A 90 -12.30 -7.31 23.50
C GLY A 90 -12.31 -6.87 22.04
N PHE A 91 -11.83 -5.67 21.71
CA PHE A 91 -11.70 -5.25 20.32
C PHE A 91 -10.60 -6.04 19.57
N PHE A 92 -10.79 -6.20 18.25
CA PHE A 92 -9.85 -6.87 17.35
C PHE A 92 -9.92 -6.28 15.92
N TRP A 93 -9.45 -5.04 15.79
CA TRP A 93 -9.42 -4.23 14.56
C TRP A 93 -8.02 -3.70 14.22
N GLY A 94 -7.11 -3.69 15.21
CA GLY A 94 -5.86 -2.95 15.18
C GLY A 94 -4.82 -3.47 14.20
N LEU A 95 -3.86 -2.62 13.85
CA LEU A 95 -2.57 -3.03 13.26
C LEU A 95 -1.78 -3.93 14.23
N TRP A 96 -2.00 -3.74 15.53
CA TRP A 96 -1.49 -4.59 16.59
C TRP A 96 -2.55 -4.84 17.66
N THR A 97 -2.32 -5.88 18.45
CA THR A 97 -3.21 -6.25 19.54
C THR A 97 -3.19 -5.23 20.68
N ASN A 98 -4.11 -5.35 21.63
CA ASN A 98 -4.10 -4.52 22.84
C ASN A 98 -2.91 -4.84 23.76
N LYS A 99 -2.77 -4.03 24.82
CA LYS A 99 -1.72 -4.18 25.84
C LYS A 99 -1.73 -5.54 26.53
N GLU A 100 -2.92 -6.08 26.85
CA GLU A 100 -3.07 -7.39 27.50
C GLU A 100 -2.53 -8.55 26.65
N LYS A 101 -2.63 -8.40 25.32
CA LYS A 101 -2.09 -9.35 24.33
C LYS A 101 -0.65 -8.99 23.89
N GLY A 102 0.00 -8.04 24.56
CA GLY A 102 1.40 -7.70 24.35
C GLY A 102 1.69 -6.82 23.15
N MET A 103 0.72 -6.04 22.65
CA MET A 103 0.92 -5.13 21.51
C MET A 103 1.51 -5.81 20.27
N LYS A 104 1.15 -7.08 20.04
CA LYS A 104 1.70 -7.90 18.96
C LYS A 104 1.25 -7.35 17.61
N LEU A 105 2.22 -7.07 16.73
CA LEU A 105 1.96 -6.68 15.34
C LEU A 105 1.20 -7.78 14.60
N ARG A 106 0.11 -7.41 13.92
CA ARG A 106 -0.67 -8.31 13.06
C ARG A 106 -0.10 -8.31 11.64
N PRO A 107 -0.36 -9.35 10.82
CA PRO A 107 0.24 -9.45 9.49
C PRO A 107 0.03 -8.22 8.61
N TRP A 108 -1.14 -7.58 8.66
CA TRP A 108 -1.45 -6.42 7.82
C TRP A 108 -0.66 -5.14 8.20
N PHE A 109 -0.01 -5.10 9.37
CA PHE A 109 0.97 -4.07 9.71
C PHE A 109 2.10 -4.00 8.68
N CYS A 110 2.52 -5.15 8.15
CA CYS A 110 3.64 -5.21 7.22
C CYS A 110 3.41 -4.34 5.96
N PRO A 111 2.41 -4.62 5.12
CA PRO A 111 2.17 -3.83 3.93
C PRO A 111 1.76 -2.40 4.24
N TRP A 112 0.97 -2.16 5.29
CA TRP A 112 0.53 -0.81 5.64
C TRP A 112 1.70 0.09 6.07
N SER A 113 2.56 -0.41 6.98
CA SER A 113 3.73 0.34 7.42
C SER A 113 4.74 0.58 6.30
N LEU A 114 4.89 -0.38 5.37
CA LEU A 114 5.72 -0.20 4.18
C LEU A 114 5.17 0.85 3.22
N LEU A 115 3.84 0.90 3.00
CA LEU A 115 3.21 1.96 2.22
C LEU A 115 3.51 3.34 2.84
N CYS A 116 3.33 3.49 4.16
CA CYS A 116 3.62 4.75 4.85
C CYS A 116 5.10 5.18 4.75
N ARG A 117 6.05 4.23 4.80
CA ARG A 117 7.49 4.52 4.70
C ARG A 117 8.00 4.71 3.28
N SER A 118 7.31 4.12 2.29
CA SER A 118 7.76 4.11 0.88
C SER A 118 7.07 5.18 0.04
N PHE A 119 5.92 5.70 0.47
CA PHE A 119 5.18 6.76 -0.22
C PHE A 119 5.09 7.97 0.70
N THR A 120 6.21 8.68 0.85
CA THR A 120 6.37 9.78 1.82
C THR A 120 5.64 11.05 1.39
N PRO A 121 5.34 11.96 2.33
CA PRO A 121 4.76 13.26 2.01
C PRO A 121 5.55 14.00 0.91
N GLY A 122 4.84 14.56 -0.06
CA GLY A 122 5.45 15.24 -1.22
C GLY A 122 5.77 14.34 -2.40
N SER A 123 5.63 13.01 -2.28
CA SER A 123 5.75 12.08 -3.41
C SER A 123 4.79 12.45 -4.55
N LYS A 124 5.26 12.35 -5.79
CA LYS A 124 4.46 12.51 -7.01
C LYS A 124 3.97 11.15 -7.46
N ILE A 125 2.65 10.97 -7.42
CA ILE A 125 2.00 9.75 -7.90
C ILE A 125 1.99 9.75 -9.42
N ILE A 126 2.47 8.67 -10.01
CA ILE A 126 2.32 8.42 -11.44
C ILE A 126 1.06 7.59 -11.63
N ARG A 127 0.15 8.11 -12.44
CA ARG A 127 -1.06 7.39 -12.78
C ARG A 127 -0.69 6.12 -13.53
N THR A 128 -1.08 4.99 -12.97
CA THR A 128 -1.00 3.70 -13.63
C THR A 128 -2.39 3.25 -14.05
N ASN A 129 -2.45 2.38 -15.06
CA ASN A 129 -3.66 1.64 -15.37
C ASN A 129 -3.56 0.25 -14.73
N PRO A 130 -4.68 -0.35 -14.29
CA PRO A 130 -4.66 -1.74 -13.85
C PRO A 130 -4.12 -2.64 -14.96
N ILE A 131 -3.25 -3.57 -14.61
CA ILE A 131 -2.66 -4.53 -15.56
C ILE A 131 -3.70 -5.59 -15.93
N SER A 132 -4.51 -5.98 -14.93
CA SER A 132 -5.69 -6.82 -15.10
C SER A 132 -6.69 -6.52 -13.99
N LYS A 133 -7.81 -7.23 -13.96
CA LYS A 133 -8.78 -7.14 -12.86
C LYS A 133 -8.17 -7.46 -11.48
N ASP A 134 -7.14 -8.31 -11.43
CA ASP A 134 -6.56 -8.83 -10.18
C ASP A 134 -5.17 -8.25 -9.89
N VAL A 135 -4.60 -7.46 -10.81
CA VAL A 135 -3.21 -6.97 -10.68
C VAL A 135 -3.18 -5.46 -10.86
N ARG A 136 -2.75 -4.75 -9.80
CA ARG A 136 -2.66 -3.30 -9.76
C ARG A 136 -1.29 -2.84 -9.31
N VAL A 137 -0.95 -1.61 -9.71
CA VAL A 137 0.32 -0.97 -9.37
C VAL A 137 0.01 0.41 -8.78
N LEU A 138 0.80 0.82 -7.80
CA LEU A 138 0.98 2.20 -7.40
C LEU A 138 2.45 2.56 -7.66
N ALA A 139 2.70 3.69 -8.31
CA ALA A 139 4.03 4.17 -8.62
C ALA A 139 4.15 5.62 -8.15
N ALA A 140 5.28 5.95 -7.51
CA ALA A 140 5.57 7.30 -7.11
C ALA A 140 7.07 7.58 -7.15
N TYR A 141 7.41 8.86 -7.30
CA TYR A 141 8.78 9.35 -7.16
C TYR A 141 8.80 10.60 -6.29
N CYS A 142 9.94 10.87 -5.66
CA CYS A 142 10.19 12.12 -4.95
C CYS A 142 10.85 13.13 -5.90
N ASP A 143 10.36 14.38 -5.92
CA ASP A 143 11.00 15.45 -6.71
C ASP A 143 12.42 15.75 -6.21
N HIS A 144 12.65 15.60 -4.91
CA HIS A 144 13.97 15.74 -4.30
C HIS A 144 14.91 14.63 -4.80
N LYS A 145 16.05 15.04 -5.34
CA LYS A 145 17.11 14.14 -5.80
C LYS A 145 18.09 13.86 -4.66
N ASP A 146 18.61 12.65 -4.61
CA ASP A 146 19.70 12.32 -3.68
C ASP A 146 21.00 13.05 -4.05
N THR A 147 22.08 12.80 -3.30
CA THR A 147 23.40 13.39 -3.54
C THR A 147 24.01 12.99 -4.89
N SER A 148 23.50 11.93 -5.52
CA SER A 148 23.89 11.48 -6.86
C SER A 148 23.05 12.12 -7.97
N GLY A 149 22.09 12.99 -7.62
CA GLY A 149 21.20 13.65 -8.58
C GLY A 149 20.07 12.76 -9.09
N ILE A 150 19.81 11.62 -8.44
CA ILE A 150 18.80 10.64 -8.85
C ILE A 150 17.56 10.81 -7.96
N GLN A 151 16.37 10.79 -8.57
CA GLN A 151 15.11 10.80 -7.82
C GLN A 151 14.89 9.44 -7.15
N SER A 152 14.35 9.45 -5.93
CA SER A 152 13.91 8.22 -5.28
C SER A 152 12.58 7.75 -5.85
N TRP A 153 12.43 6.43 -6.00
CA TRP A 153 11.24 5.81 -6.55
C TRP A 153 10.68 4.74 -5.60
N SER A 154 9.36 4.58 -5.66
CA SER A 154 8.64 3.53 -4.96
C SER A 154 7.54 2.94 -5.83
N PHE A 155 7.39 1.62 -5.75
CA PHE A 155 6.35 0.86 -6.43
C PHE A 155 5.68 -0.09 -5.44
N CYS A 156 4.35 -0.19 -5.49
CA CYS A 156 3.58 -1.21 -4.79
C CYS A 156 2.80 -1.99 -5.84
N LEU A 157 3.06 -3.28 -5.96
CA LEU A 157 2.40 -4.19 -6.88
C LEU A 157 1.53 -5.11 -6.06
N VAL A 158 0.24 -5.16 -6.35
CA VAL A 158 -0.71 -6.04 -5.68
C VAL A 158 -1.21 -7.08 -6.68
N ASN A 159 -1.00 -8.36 -6.37
CA ASN A 159 -1.53 -9.48 -7.13
C ASN A 159 -2.57 -10.24 -6.29
N GLN A 160 -3.85 -10.03 -6.58
CA GLN A 160 -4.98 -10.71 -5.96
C GLN A 160 -5.38 -12.00 -6.69
N ALA A 161 -4.67 -12.38 -7.75
CA ALA A 161 -4.95 -13.59 -8.50
C ALA A 161 -4.43 -14.83 -7.74
N ASN A 162 -5.11 -15.96 -7.94
CA ASN A 162 -4.66 -17.27 -7.45
C ASN A 162 -3.50 -17.87 -8.27
N LYS A 163 -2.83 -17.06 -9.09
CA LYS A 163 -1.67 -17.44 -9.90
C LYS A 163 -0.56 -16.40 -9.77
N ALA A 164 0.69 -16.87 -9.80
CA ALA A 164 1.83 -15.98 -9.91
C ALA A 164 1.79 -15.24 -11.26
N THR A 165 2.35 -14.04 -11.28
CA THR A 165 2.48 -13.21 -12.47
C THR A 165 3.80 -12.44 -12.44
N THR A 166 4.22 -11.96 -13.59
CA THR A 166 5.34 -11.02 -13.71
C THR A 166 4.80 -9.69 -14.18
N VAL A 167 5.18 -8.61 -13.51
CA VAL A 167 4.84 -7.24 -13.89
C VAL A 167 6.09 -6.56 -14.40
N ARG A 168 6.04 -6.04 -15.64
CA ARG A 168 7.13 -5.24 -16.21
C ARG A 168 6.95 -3.77 -15.86
N LEU A 169 7.84 -3.22 -15.04
CA LEU A 169 7.92 -1.80 -14.74
C LEU A 169 8.78 -1.11 -15.79
N HIS A 170 8.21 -0.17 -16.54
CA HIS A 170 8.94 0.62 -17.53
C HIS A 170 8.59 2.09 -17.38
N VAL A 171 9.60 2.91 -17.09
CA VAL A 171 9.50 4.36 -16.97
C VAL A 171 10.42 4.94 -18.04
N PRO A 172 9.89 5.54 -19.11
CA PRO A 172 10.71 6.17 -20.14
C PRO A 172 11.64 7.23 -19.54
N ALA A 173 12.92 7.19 -19.91
CA ALA A 173 13.98 8.00 -19.30
C ALA A 173 14.12 7.83 -17.77
N GLY A 174 13.63 6.70 -17.24
CA GLY A 174 13.72 6.36 -15.83
C GLY A 174 15.14 5.98 -15.41
N PRO A 175 15.48 6.14 -14.12
CA PRO A 175 16.82 5.86 -13.63
C PRO A 175 17.15 4.36 -13.57
N HIS A 176 18.45 4.08 -13.44
CA HIS A 176 18.92 2.83 -12.85
C HIS A 176 19.09 3.06 -11.34
N LEU A 177 18.46 2.22 -10.51
CA LEU A 177 18.52 2.33 -9.06
C LEU A 177 18.58 0.97 -8.39
N ILE A 178 19.26 0.90 -7.26
CA ILE A 178 19.16 -0.22 -6.33
C ILE A 178 17.93 0.03 -5.46
N MET A 179 17.02 -0.94 -5.40
CA MET A 179 15.81 -0.86 -4.59
C MET A 179 15.75 -2.02 -3.60
N ARG A 180 15.27 -1.71 -2.40
CA ARG A 180 14.84 -2.71 -1.43
C ARG A 180 13.56 -3.35 -1.92
N ARG A 181 13.50 -4.67 -1.94
CA ARG A 181 12.31 -5.43 -2.31
C ARG A 181 11.70 -6.08 -1.08
N TYR A 182 10.46 -5.76 -0.79
CA TYR A 182 9.65 -6.42 0.22
C TYR A 182 8.59 -7.26 -0.47
N VAL A 183 8.38 -8.48 0.03
CA VAL A 183 7.32 -9.37 -0.44
C VAL A 183 6.43 -9.71 0.73
N TYR A 184 5.13 -9.48 0.56
CA TYR A 184 4.11 -9.87 1.51
C TYR A 184 3.23 -10.94 0.88
N SER A 185 3.37 -12.16 1.37
CA SER A 185 2.57 -13.32 1.00
C SER A 185 2.58 -14.31 2.17
N LYS A 186 1.82 -15.40 2.05
CA LYS A 186 1.81 -16.46 3.06
C LYS A 186 3.19 -17.11 3.25
N THR A 187 4.01 -17.15 2.20
CA THR A 187 5.28 -17.90 2.18
C THR A 187 6.53 -17.03 2.27
N SER A 188 6.43 -15.75 1.90
CA SER A 188 7.63 -14.93 1.62
C SER A 188 7.73 -13.66 2.47
N ILE A 189 6.77 -13.43 3.37
CA ILE A 189 6.87 -12.33 4.34
C ILE A 189 8.13 -12.50 5.22
N LYS A 190 8.96 -11.45 5.28
CA LYS A 190 10.11 -11.37 6.18
C LYS A 190 9.92 -10.26 7.19
N THR A 191 10.26 -10.55 8.44
CA THR A 191 10.31 -9.58 9.53
C THR A 191 11.64 -9.66 10.27
N ASP A 192 12.03 -8.59 10.94
CA ASP A 192 13.13 -8.60 11.90
C ASP A 192 12.71 -9.25 13.24
N ALA A 193 13.62 -9.23 14.22
CA ALA A 193 13.41 -9.80 15.54
C ALA A 193 12.25 -9.15 16.33
N ASN A 194 11.86 -7.91 15.97
CA ASN A 194 10.78 -7.16 16.59
C ASN A 194 9.47 -7.25 15.79
N GLY A 195 9.45 -7.99 14.69
CA GLY A 195 8.28 -8.14 13.83
C GLY A 195 8.10 -7.02 12.79
N PHE A 196 9.04 -6.09 12.66
CA PHE A 196 8.97 -5.07 11.60
C PHE A 196 9.36 -5.65 10.24
N PRO A 197 8.79 -5.15 9.12
CA PRO A 197 9.11 -5.68 7.80
C PRO A 197 10.59 -5.57 7.43
N ALA A 198 11.18 -6.68 7.03
CA ALA A 198 12.55 -6.75 6.53
C ALA A 198 12.54 -6.99 5.00
N PRO A 199 13.49 -6.39 4.25
CA PRO A 199 13.57 -6.61 2.81
C PRO A 199 13.93 -8.08 2.51
N LEU A 200 13.36 -8.61 1.44
CA LEU A 200 13.73 -9.90 0.87
C LEU A 200 15.16 -9.85 0.32
N ASP A 201 15.46 -8.80 -0.44
CA ASP A 201 16.77 -8.47 -1.00
C ASP A 201 16.89 -6.98 -1.39
N ASN A 202 18.10 -6.60 -1.81
CA ASN A 202 18.38 -5.37 -2.55
C ASN A 202 18.70 -5.75 -3.99
N ARG A 203 18.07 -5.10 -4.97
CA ARG A 203 18.26 -5.44 -6.38
C ARG A 203 18.31 -4.19 -7.25
N GLY A 204 19.19 -4.21 -8.26
CA GLY A 204 19.26 -3.18 -9.30
C GLY A 204 18.13 -3.31 -10.31
N TYR A 205 17.51 -2.17 -10.65
CA TYR A 205 16.45 -2.04 -11.65
C TYR A 205 16.79 -0.92 -12.63
N ASP A 206 16.79 -1.24 -13.92
CA ASP A 206 16.89 -0.27 -15.01
C ASP A 206 15.46 0.04 -15.50
N LEU A 207 14.88 1.13 -15.02
CA LEU A 207 13.49 1.47 -15.32
C LEU A 207 13.29 1.91 -16.78
N ASN A 208 14.33 2.42 -17.44
CA ASN A 208 14.26 2.82 -18.84
C ASN A 208 14.30 1.63 -19.81
N LYS A 209 15.05 0.56 -19.50
CA LYS A 209 14.98 -0.70 -20.28
C LYS A 209 13.73 -1.53 -19.94
N GLY A 210 13.17 -1.27 -18.77
CA GLY A 210 12.09 -2.03 -18.19
C GLY A 210 12.61 -3.18 -17.32
N ALA A 211 11.94 -3.37 -16.20
CA ALA A 211 12.29 -4.31 -15.15
C ALA A 211 11.16 -5.30 -14.90
N ASP A 212 11.45 -6.60 -15.02
CA ASP A 212 10.48 -7.66 -14.72
C ASP A 212 10.47 -7.96 -13.22
N VAL A 213 9.31 -7.79 -12.59
CA VAL A 213 9.09 -7.98 -11.16
C VAL A 213 8.16 -9.17 -10.95
N PRO A 214 8.66 -10.29 -10.40
CA PRO A 214 7.82 -11.46 -10.11
C PRO A 214 6.93 -11.16 -8.89
N CYS A 215 5.65 -11.51 -9.00
CA CYS A 215 4.64 -11.42 -7.96
C CYS A 215 4.01 -12.81 -7.76
N GLU A 216 4.11 -13.35 -6.55
CA GLU A 216 3.44 -14.60 -6.17
C GLU A 216 1.90 -14.46 -6.26
N ALA A 217 1.19 -15.58 -6.32
CA ALA A 217 -0.26 -15.56 -6.16
C ALA A 217 -0.63 -14.96 -4.80
N ASN A 218 -1.69 -14.14 -4.73
CA ASN A 218 -2.13 -13.47 -3.51
C ASN A 218 -0.96 -12.83 -2.74
N SER A 219 -0.33 -11.82 -3.36
CA SER A 219 0.84 -11.17 -2.77
C SER A 219 0.90 -9.67 -3.05
N ILE A 220 1.75 -9.00 -2.27
CA ILE A 220 2.19 -7.64 -2.52
C ILE A 220 3.70 -7.64 -2.70
N VAL A 221 4.20 -6.88 -3.67
CA VAL A 221 5.62 -6.55 -3.80
C VAL A 221 5.78 -5.05 -3.66
N ILE A 222 6.60 -4.60 -2.70
CA ILE A 222 6.97 -3.19 -2.56
C ILE A 222 8.45 -3.04 -2.93
N LEU A 223 8.73 -2.20 -3.90
CA LEU A 223 10.07 -1.77 -4.28
C LEU A 223 10.25 -0.34 -3.84
N THR A 224 11.35 0.00 -3.15
CA THR A 224 11.65 1.40 -2.82
C THR A 224 13.15 1.66 -2.76
N SER A 225 13.57 2.81 -3.30
CA SER A 225 14.91 3.37 -3.07
C SER A 225 14.92 4.50 -2.05
N ILE A 226 13.76 4.89 -1.50
CA ILE A 226 13.72 5.81 -0.37
C ILE A 226 14.44 5.13 0.78
N GLU A 227 15.41 5.79 1.40
CA GLU A 227 16.06 5.26 2.60
C GLU A 227 15.08 5.27 3.77
N ALA A 228 15.17 4.27 4.65
CA ALA A 228 14.42 4.36 5.90
C ALA A 228 15.04 5.52 6.67
N ALA A 229 14.25 6.52 7.06
CA ALA A 229 14.74 7.57 7.93
C ALA A 229 15.34 6.90 9.17
N HIS A 230 16.66 6.95 9.32
CA HIS A 230 17.30 6.70 10.59
C HIS A 230 16.89 7.83 11.53
N THR A 231 15.76 7.68 12.22
CA THR A 231 15.55 8.40 13.47
C THR A 231 15.98 7.47 14.60
N ALA A 232 17.29 7.31 14.74
CA ALA A 232 17.88 7.06 16.04
C ALA A 232 18.15 8.46 16.63
N ASN A 233 17.29 8.86 17.56
CA ASN A 233 17.66 9.78 18.63
C ASN A 233 17.53 8.98 19.93
#